data_AF-A0A952HAE8-F1
#
_entry.id   AF-A0A952HAE8-F1
#
_cell.length_a   1.000
_cell.length_b   1.000
_cell.length_c   1.000
_cell.angle_alpha   90.00
_cell.angle_beta   90.00
_cell.angle_gamma   90.00
#
_symmetry.space_group_name_H-M   'P 1'
#
loop_
_entity.id
_entity.type
_entity.pdbx_description
1 polymer ?
#
loop_
_entity_poly.entity_id
_entity_poly.type
_entity_poly.pdbx_seq_one_letter_code
_entity_poly.pdbx_strand_id
1 'polypeptide(L)'
;AGIIVPARSQKVLPLSGLAPSAAASVVRVQTSGGEVVASLQQSYEQGIQPRGAEIAGGTGSPARQQILPGVTIASMAAIQAAQSAEGVGVDFPVVRLLVPGDTDAQVTIGAVGEAGTAAGESYATTVKAGTVAEVPLDHLKDGNYTVTVNSSVPIVASARTSVIGAKTRDFTWFASARPLQKGLLAAVPSGGSATMHFANPGEKDQAITVVGVTGGGKQSKLTVPAEGGVTLKVAAGSYRVTGAGALYGSVSFSAEGRASSFTLAPPGALAAPITVYPN
;
A
#
# COMPACT_ATOMS: atom_id res chain seq x y z
N ALA A 1 -2.49 -29.63 4.37
CA ALA A 1 -1.04 -29.95 4.46
C ALA A 1 -0.26 -28.64 4.45
N GLY A 2 0.81 -28.52 5.24
CA GLY A 2 1.68 -27.33 5.23
C GLY A 2 2.60 -27.30 4.00
N ILE A 3 3.18 -26.13 3.70
CA ILE A 3 4.19 -25.95 2.65
C ILE A 3 5.57 -25.93 3.29
N ILE A 4 6.48 -26.79 2.83
CA ILE A 4 7.87 -26.80 3.30
C ILE A 4 8.71 -25.85 2.43
N VAL A 5 9.32 -24.85 3.07
CA VAL A 5 10.29 -23.95 2.46
C VAL A 5 11.65 -24.20 3.14
N PRO A 6 12.58 -24.94 2.50
CA PRO A 6 13.93 -25.10 3.02
C PRO A 6 14.64 -23.76 3.24
N ALA A 7 15.61 -23.73 4.17
CA ALA A 7 16.42 -22.53 4.39
C ALA A 7 17.09 -22.06 3.09
N ARG A 8 17.11 -20.74 2.86
CA ARG A 8 17.69 -20.09 1.66
C ARG A 8 17.09 -20.59 0.34
N SER A 9 15.83 -21.01 0.35
CA SER A 9 15.12 -21.45 -0.85
C SER A 9 13.81 -20.68 -1.03
N GLN A 10 13.20 -20.83 -2.20
CA GLN A 10 11.90 -20.24 -2.53
C GLN A 10 10.92 -21.32 -2.99
N LYS A 11 9.63 -21.07 -2.76
CA LYS A 11 8.53 -21.86 -3.30
C LYS A 11 7.52 -20.93 -3.96
N VAL A 12 7.19 -21.22 -5.22
CA VAL A 12 6.15 -20.52 -5.97
C VAL A 12 4.90 -21.37 -5.96
N LEU A 13 3.77 -20.77 -5.58
CA LEU A 13 2.49 -21.47 -5.44
C LEU A 13 1.45 -20.78 -6.32
N PRO A 14 0.89 -21.46 -7.34
CA PRO A 14 -0.15 -20.88 -8.17
C PRO A 14 -1.46 -20.81 -7.39
N LEU A 15 -1.90 -19.60 -7.03
CA LEU A 15 -3.17 -19.41 -6.30
C LEU A 15 -4.39 -19.83 -7.13
N SER A 16 -4.32 -19.74 -8.46
CA SER A 16 -5.38 -20.20 -9.35
C SER A 16 -5.68 -21.70 -9.21
N GLY A 17 -4.68 -22.51 -8.83
CA GLY A 17 -4.89 -23.92 -8.52
C GLY A 17 -5.40 -24.18 -7.11
N LEU A 18 -5.18 -23.26 -6.17
CA LEU A 18 -5.58 -23.39 -4.76
C LEU A 18 -6.99 -22.86 -4.49
N ALA A 19 -7.39 -21.80 -5.19
CA ALA A 19 -8.68 -21.13 -5.01
C ALA A 19 -9.26 -20.68 -6.37
N PRO A 20 -9.56 -21.61 -7.29
CA PRO A 20 -9.97 -21.29 -8.67
C PRO A 20 -11.26 -20.48 -8.76
N SER A 21 -12.14 -20.60 -7.76
CA SER A 21 -13.44 -19.90 -7.72
C SER A 21 -13.42 -18.60 -6.92
N ALA A 22 -12.26 -18.17 -6.41
CA ALA A 22 -12.16 -16.94 -5.62
C ALA A 22 -12.17 -15.71 -6.53
N ALA A 23 -13.25 -14.92 -6.48
CA ALA A 23 -13.37 -13.66 -7.23
C ALA A 23 -12.39 -12.57 -6.74
N ALA A 24 -12.09 -12.58 -5.44
CA ALA A 24 -11.08 -11.75 -4.82
C ALA A 24 -10.34 -12.58 -3.76
N SER A 25 -9.06 -12.31 -3.55
CA SER A 25 -8.21 -13.11 -2.66
C SER A 25 -7.45 -12.25 -1.67
N VAL A 26 -7.36 -12.76 -0.44
CA VAL A 26 -6.43 -12.33 0.60
C VAL A 26 -5.73 -13.59 1.11
N VAL A 27 -4.40 -13.58 1.12
CA VAL A 27 -3.61 -14.75 1.50
C VAL A 27 -3.03 -14.53 2.89
N ARG A 28 -3.37 -15.43 3.82
CA ARG A 28 -2.76 -15.48 5.15
C ARG A 28 -1.59 -16.46 5.12
N VAL A 29 -0.38 -15.95 5.33
CA VAL A 29 0.82 -16.77 5.46
C VAL A 29 1.19 -16.88 6.94
N GLN A 30 1.35 -18.11 7.43
CA GLN A 30 1.86 -18.39 8.76
C GLN A 30 3.01 -19.38 8.65
N THR A 31 4.08 -19.12 9.40
CA THR A 31 5.22 -20.05 9.56
C THR A 31 5.22 -20.59 10.99
N SER A 32 5.48 -21.88 11.14
CA SER A 32 5.78 -22.52 12.43
C SER A 32 7.27 -22.77 12.63
N GLY A 33 8.11 -22.34 11.67
CA GLY A 33 9.56 -22.54 11.66
C GLY A 33 10.30 -21.21 11.55
N GLY A 34 11.29 -21.15 10.66
CA GLY A 34 12.05 -19.92 10.39
C GLY A 34 11.20 -18.81 9.76
N GLU A 35 11.74 -17.59 9.79
CA GLU A 35 11.14 -16.44 9.12
C GLU A 35 11.04 -16.69 7.60
N VAL A 36 9.89 -16.35 7.04
CA VAL A 36 9.65 -16.38 5.61
C VAL A 36 9.16 -15.01 5.16
N VAL A 37 9.63 -14.56 4.01
CA VAL A 37 9.07 -13.42 3.30
C VAL A 37 8.14 -13.95 2.23
N ALA A 38 6.92 -13.43 2.19
CA ALA A 38 5.95 -13.75 1.16
C ALA A 38 5.63 -12.50 0.34
N SER A 39 5.56 -12.69 -0.97
CA SER A 39 5.04 -11.71 -1.92
C SER A 39 4.00 -12.39 -2.79
N LEU A 40 3.04 -11.59 -3.26
CA LEU A 40 2.02 -12.01 -4.20
C LEU A 40 2.28 -11.30 -5.53
N GLN A 41 2.64 -12.05 -6.56
CA GLN A 41 2.62 -11.55 -7.92
C GLN A 41 1.21 -11.73 -8.49
N GLN A 42 0.62 -10.63 -8.97
CA GLN A 42 -0.62 -10.64 -9.72
C GLN A 42 -0.34 -10.12 -11.13
N SER A 43 -0.79 -10.86 -12.14
CA SER A 43 -0.85 -10.39 -13.52
C SER A 43 -2.31 -10.39 -13.94
N TYR A 44 -2.74 -9.36 -14.68
CA TYR A 44 -4.12 -9.25 -15.13
C TYR A 44 -4.15 -9.10 -16.65
N GLU A 45 -4.99 -9.92 -17.29
CA GLU A 45 -5.23 -9.93 -18.74
C GLU A 45 -6.74 -9.95 -18.98
N GLN A 46 -7.19 -9.19 -19.97
CA GLN A 46 -8.56 -9.20 -20.44
C GLN A 46 -8.59 -9.70 -21.89
N GLY A 47 -8.94 -10.97 -22.07
CA GLY A 47 -8.75 -11.65 -23.35
C GLY A 47 -7.25 -11.70 -23.68
N ILE A 48 -6.85 -11.06 -24.78
CA ILE A 48 -5.44 -10.92 -25.19
C ILE A 48 -4.82 -9.56 -24.80
N GLN A 49 -5.57 -8.71 -24.09
CA GLN A 49 -5.14 -7.37 -23.73
C GLN A 49 -4.48 -7.41 -22.34
N PRO A 50 -3.16 -7.16 -22.22
CA PRO A 50 -2.51 -7.07 -20.92
C PRO A 50 -3.01 -5.83 -20.16
N ARG A 51 -3.21 -5.98 -18.85
CA ARG A 51 -3.76 -4.93 -17.99
C ARG A 51 -2.83 -4.51 -16.85
N GLY A 52 -1.65 -5.13 -16.77
CA GLY A 52 -0.64 -4.81 -15.79
C GLY A 52 -0.13 -6.04 -15.03
N ALA A 53 0.89 -5.81 -14.23
CA ALA A 53 1.40 -6.79 -13.29
C ALA A 53 1.98 -6.08 -12.06
N GLU A 54 1.72 -6.62 -10.89
CA GLU A 54 2.15 -6.04 -9.62
C GLU A 54 2.68 -7.13 -8.69
N ILE A 55 3.67 -6.78 -7.88
CA ILE A 55 4.17 -7.60 -6.78
C ILE A 55 3.75 -6.93 -5.47
N ALA A 56 2.69 -7.45 -4.85
CA ALA A 56 2.22 -7.00 -3.56
C ALA A 56 3.01 -7.66 -2.43
N GLY A 57 3.51 -6.84 -1.49
CA GLY A 57 4.10 -7.31 -0.23
C GLY A 57 3.04 -7.65 0.83
N GLY A 58 3.51 -7.92 2.05
CA GLY A 58 2.63 -8.08 3.22
C GLY A 58 1.93 -6.78 3.60
N THR A 59 0.67 -6.88 4.00
CA THR A 59 -0.10 -5.77 4.58
C THR A 59 0.11 -5.67 6.10
N GLY A 60 -0.46 -4.64 6.72
CA GLY A 60 -0.53 -4.49 8.17
C GLY A 60 -1.22 -5.69 8.84
N SER A 61 -0.87 -5.96 10.09
CA SER A 61 -1.53 -7.00 10.87
C SER A 61 -3.04 -6.70 11.02
N PRO A 62 -3.89 -7.73 11.21
CA PRO A 62 -5.30 -7.51 11.50
C PRO A 62 -5.51 -6.52 12.64
N ALA A 63 -6.20 -5.42 12.39
CA ALA A 63 -6.48 -4.38 13.39
C ALA A 63 -7.81 -3.66 13.07
N ARG A 64 -8.36 -2.97 14.06
CA ARG A 64 -9.60 -2.17 13.90
C ARG A 64 -9.40 -0.92 13.06
N GLN A 65 -8.16 -0.53 12.81
CA GLN A 65 -7.79 0.55 11.92
C GLN A 65 -6.68 0.07 10.99
N GLN A 66 -6.83 0.34 9.69
CA GLN A 66 -5.82 0.12 8.66
C GLN A 66 -5.55 1.47 7.99
N ILE A 67 -4.27 1.78 7.75
CA ILE A 67 -3.86 3.07 7.16
C ILE A 67 -3.01 2.77 5.94
N LEU A 68 -3.50 3.21 4.78
CA LEU A 68 -2.91 3.00 3.47
C LEU A 68 -2.40 4.37 2.96
N PRO A 69 -1.13 4.72 3.22
CA PRO A 69 -0.57 5.97 2.73
C PRO A 69 -0.29 5.89 1.23
N GLY A 70 -0.47 7.02 0.54
CA GLY A 70 -0.09 7.20 -0.86
C GLY A 70 -0.96 6.50 -1.89
N VAL A 71 -2.22 6.18 -1.58
CA VAL A 71 -3.17 5.66 -2.57
C VAL A 71 -3.33 6.68 -3.69
N THR A 72 -2.74 6.39 -4.85
CA THR A 72 -2.74 7.29 -6.01
C THR A 72 -3.90 6.96 -6.94
N ILE A 73 -4.83 7.89 -7.05
CA ILE A 73 -5.88 7.90 -8.07
C ILE A 73 -5.34 8.66 -9.28
N ALA A 74 -5.42 8.05 -10.46
CA ALA A 74 -4.94 8.66 -11.69
C ALA A 74 -5.76 8.22 -12.89
N SER A 75 -5.79 9.03 -13.95
CA SER A 75 -6.39 8.71 -15.23
C SER A 75 -7.88 8.37 -15.16
N MET A 76 -8.62 8.90 -14.18
CA MET A 76 -10.04 8.58 -13.99
C MET A 76 -10.89 8.90 -15.22
N ALA A 77 -10.56 9.96 -15.98
CA ALA A 77 -11.24 10.28 -17.24
C ALA A 77 -11.07 9.16 -18.29
N ALA A 78 -9.86 8.61 -18.41
CA ALA A 78 -9.58 7.50 -19.32
C ALA A 78 -10.21 6.19 -18.83
N ILE A 79 -10.23 5.96 -17.51
CA ILE A 79 -10.89 4.80 -16.88
C ILE A 79 -12.40 4.85 -17.17
N GLN A 80 -13.01 6.03 -17.00
CA GLN A 80 -14.43 6.25 -17.28
C GLN A 80 -14.76 6.07 -18.76
N ALA A 81 -13.92 6.58 -19.67
CA ALA A 81 -14.10 6.41 -21.12
C ALA A 81 -13.90 4.96 -21.57
N ALA A 82 -13.10 4.18 -20.85
CA ALA A 82 -12.86 2.77 -21.13
C ALA A 82 -13.96 1.84 -20.57
N GLN A 83 -14.96 2.35 -19.84
CA GLN A 83 -16.14 1.58 -19.48
C GLN A 83 -16.94 1.27 -20.75
N SER A 84 -16.84 0.04 -21.25
CA SER A 84 -17.79 -0.51 -22.22
C SER A 84 -18.99 -1.11 -21.48
N ALA A 85 -20.15 -1.23 -22.14
CA ALA A 85 -21.35 -1.87 -21.56
C ALA A 85 -21.11 -3.34 -21.13
N GLU A 86 -20.03 -3.96 -21.61
CA GLU A 86 -19.60 -5.32 -21.32
C GLU A 86 -18.43 -5.38 -20.31
N GLY A 87 -17.80 -4.23 -20.02
CA GLY A 87 -16.65 -4.08 -19.14
C GLY A 87 -17.06 -3.60 -17.76
N VAL A 88 -17.40 -4.54 -16.87
CA VAL A 88 -17.62 -4.27 -15.43
C VAL A 88 -16.39 -3.51 -14.89
N GLY A 89 -16.60 -2.51 -14.02
CA GLY A 89 -15.63 -1.52 -13.51
C GLY A 89 -14.37 -2.02 -12.78
N VAL A 90 -13.71 -3.05 -13.32
CA VAL A 90 -12.49 -3.70 -12.81
C VAL A 90 -11.28 -2.78 -12.78
N ASP A 91 -11.30 -1.64 -13.46
CA ASP A 91 -10.20 -0.67 -13.40
C ASP A 91 -10.42 0.41 -12.34
N PHE A 92 -11.62 0.52 -11.78
CA PHE A 92 -11.91 1.55 -10.79
C PHE A 92 -11.13 1.29 -9.50
N PRO A 93 -10.73 2.36 -8.80
CA PRO A 93 -10.14 2.25 -7.48
C PRO A 93 -11.04 1.48 -6.52
N VAL A 94 -10.49 0.51 -5.80
CA VAL A 94 -11.21 -0.27 -4.79
C VAL A 94 -10.36 -0.44 -3.53
N VAL A 95 -11.00 -0.49 -2.37
CA VAL A 95 -10.41 -1.04 -1.14
C VAL A 95 -10.85 -2.49 -1.02
N ARG A 96 -9.91 -3.41 -1.09
CA ARG A 96 -10.13 -4.82 -0.77
C ARG A 96 -9.87 -5.03 0.72
N LEU A 97 -10.79 -5.68 1.42
CA LEU A 97 -10.65 -6.00 2.82
C LEU A 97 -11.15 -7.41 3.15
N LEU A 98 -10.60 -8.00 4.21
CA LEU A 98 -11.01 -9.29 4.78
C LEU A 98 -11.31 -9.11 6.27
N VAL A 99 -12.41 -9.72 6.72
CA VAL A 99 -12.75 -9.89 8.14
C VAL A 99 -12.32 -11.29 8.58
N PRO A 100 -11.12 -11.47 9.18
CA PRO A 100 -10.63 -12.80 9.56
C PRO A 100 -11.34 -13.43 10.76
N GLY A 101 -12.15 -12.66 11.50
CA GLY A 101 -12.94 -13.14 12.63
C GLY A 101 -14.24 -13.81 12.21
N ASP A 102 -15.09 -14.10 13.21
CA ASP A 102 -16.39 -14.76 13.12
C ASP A 102 -17.58 -13.78 13.24
N THR A 103 -17.29 -12.49 13.46
CA THR A 103 -18.28 -11.43 13.64
C THR A 103 -18.24 -10.46 12.47
N ASP A 104 -19.41 -10.08 11.94
CA ASP A 104 -19.54 -9.11 10.86
C ASP A 104 -18.95 -7.75 11.26
N ALA A 105 -18.31 -7.09 10.29
CA ALA A 105 -17.63 -5.82 10.49
C ALA A 105 -18.48 -4.65 9.98
N GLN A 106 -18.67 -3.64 10.83
CA GLN A 106 -19.12 -2.30 10.41
C GLN A 106 -17.88 -1.51 10.04
N VAL A 107 -17.75 -1.16 8.76
CA VAL A 107 -16.55 -0.55 8.19
C VAL A 107 -16.85 0.85 7.70
N THR A 108 -15.99 1.80 8.05
CA THR A 108 -15.95 3.14 7.48
C THR A 108 -14.59 3.37 6.83
N ILE A 109 -14.59 3.80 5.57
CA ILE A 109 -13.41 4.11 4.79
C ILE A 109 -13.38 5.62 4.57
N GLY A 110 -12.34 6.29 5.05
CA GLY A 110 -12.10 7.71 4.75
C GLY A 110 -10.87 7.86 3.86
N ALA A 111 -10.95 8.69 2.83
CA ALA A 111 -9.82 9.08 2.00
C ALA A 111 -9.51 10.56 2.23
N VAL A 112 -8.27 10.92 2.59
CA VAL A 112 -7.85 12.30 2.84
C VAL A 112 -6.68 12.65 1.91
N GLY A 113 -6.76 13.77 1.20
CA GLY A 113 -5.69 14.21 0.28
C GLY A 113 -4.40 14.62 1.00
N GLU A 114 -3.25 14.08 0.57
CA GLU A 114 -1.94 14.22 1.25
C GLU A 114 -1.19 15.54 0.99
N ALA A 115 -1.87 16.53 0.43
CA ALA A 115 -1.32 17.88 0.21
C ALA A 115 -2.41 18.96 0.27
N GLY A 116 -3.57 18.66 0.87
CA GLY A 116 -4.72 19.58 0.89
C GLY A 116 -5.36 19.84 -0.47
N THR A 117 -5.00 19.07 -1.51
CA THR A 117 -5.42 19.32 -2.90
C THR A 117 -6.68 18.56 -3.34
N ALA A 118 -7.20 17.64 -2.52
CA ALA A 118 -8.39 16.88 -2.84
C ALA A 118 -9.36 16.83 -1.65
N ALA A 119 -10.65 17.11 -1.92
CA ALA A 119 -11.71 16.83 -0.95
C ALA A 119 -11.68 15.34 -0.62
N GLY A 120 -11.75 15.02 0.67
CA GLY A 120 -11.87 13.65 1.11
C GLY A 120 -13.26 13.09 0.85
N GLU A 121 -13.35 11.77 0.72
CA GLU A 121 -14.61 11.05 0.61
C GLU A 121 -14.70 10.01 1.73
N SER A 122 -15.93 9.65 2.11
CA SER A 122 -16.19 8.65 3.14
C SER A 122 -17.22 7.64 2.66
N TYR A 123 -16.95 6.36 2.94
CA TYR A 123 -17.76 5.22 2.52
C TYR A 123 -18.06 4.38 3.75
N ALA A 124 -19.28 3.86 3.86
CA ALA A 124 -19.68 2.98 4.94
C ALA A 124 -20.28 1.69 4.38
N THR A 125 -19.92 0.55 4.96
CA THR A 125 -20.45 -0.76 4.55
C THR A 125 -20.39 -1.77 5.68
N THR A 126 -21.16 -2.85 5.53
CA THR A 126 -21.10 -4.03 6.39
C THR A 126 -20.41 -5.15 5.63
N VAL A 127 -19.38 -5.76 6.23
CA VAL A 127 -18.65 -6.89 5.63
C VAL A 127 -18.81 -8.15 6.47
N LYS A 128 -19.22 -9.24 5.82
CA LYS A 128 -19.44 -10.51 6.50
C LYS A 128 -18.14 -11.11 7.02
N ALA A 129 -18.23 -11.73 8.19
CA ALA A 129 -17.15 -12.54 8.75
C ALA A 129 -16.63 -13.58 7.73
N GLY A 130 -15.32 -13.78 7.69
CA GLY A 130 -14.66 -14.75 6.82
C GLY A 130 -14.71 -14.45 5.32
N THR A 131 -15.22 -13.28 4.90
CA THR A 131 -15.35 -12.92 3.48
C THR A 131 -14.37 -11.82 3.06
N VAL A 132 -13.98 -11.86 1.79
CA VAL A 132 -13.28 -10.75 1.13
C VAL A 132 -14.33 -9.86 0.47
N ALA A 133 -14.25 -8.55 0.74
CA ALA A 133 -15.08 -7.54 0.10
C ALA A 133 -14.20 -6.53 -0.64
N GLU A 134 -14.74 -5.96 -1.72
CA GLU A 134 -14.16 -4.82 -2.41
C GLU A 134 -15.15 -3.66 -2.34
N VAL A 135 -14.71 -2.53 -1.78
CA VAL A 135 -15.49 -1.30 -1.69
C VAL A 135 -14.93 -0.33 -2.74
N PRO A 136 -15.72 0.05 -3.76
CA PRO A 136 -15.30 1.08 -4.72
C PRO A 136 -14.97 2.39 -4.02
N LEU A 137 -13.93 3.06 -4.49
CA LEU A 137 -13.64 4.46 -4.15
C LEU A 137 -14.06 5.35 -5.33
N ASP A 138 -15.34 5.24 -5.70
CA ASP A 138 -15.95 6.03 -6.74
C ASP A 138 -16.02 7.51 -6.32
N HIS A 139 -15.87 8.42 -7.29
CA HIS A 139 -15.87 9.88 -7.11
C HIS A 139 -14.58 10.53 -6.56
N LEU A 140 -13.56 9.77 -6.16
CA LEU A 140 -12.24 10.36 -5.95
C LEU A 140 -11.68 10.94 -7.25
N LYS A 141 -11.19 12.18 -7.18
CA LYS A 141 -10.45 12.82 -8.28
C LYS A 141 -9.01 12.31 -8.32
N ASP A 142 -8.37 12.47 -9.46
CA ASP A 142 -6.94 12.21 -9.60
C ASP A 142 -6.13 12.96 -8.50
N GLY A 143 -5.29 12.24 -7.78
CA GLY A 143 -4.59 12.75 -6.59
C GLY A 143 -3.99 11.64 -5.71
N ASN A 144 -3.27 12.06 -4.66
CA ASN A 144 -2.70 11.16 -3.66
C ASN A 144 -3.49 11.26 -2.37
N TYR A 145 -3.87 10.11 -1.81
CA TYR A 145 -4.69 10.02 -0.62
C TYR A 145 -4.06 9.11 0.42
N THR A 146 -4.19 9.50 1.68
CA THR A 146 -4.16 8.56 2.79
C THR A 146 -5.56 7.96 2.93
N VAL A 147 -5.68 6.65 2.78
CA VAL A 147 -6.94 5.92 3.02
C VAL A 147 -6.90 5.25 4.38
N THR A 148 -7.85 5.61 5.24
CA THR A 148 -8.03 5.04 6.58
C THR A 148 -9.29 4.19 6.60
N VAL A 149 -9.14 2.92 6.95
CA VAL A 149 -10.25 1.97 7.10
C VAL A 149 -10.45 1.69 8.59
N ASN A 150 -11.55 2.18 9.15
CA ASN A 150 -11.97 1.92 10.52
C ASN A 150 -13.02 0.80 10.55
N SER A 151 -12.96 -0.06 11.56
CA SER A 151 -13.83 -1.22 11.68
C SER A 151 -14.20 -1.54 13.12
N SER A 152 -15.41 -2.06 13.35
CA SER A 152 -15.86 -2.58 14.65
C SER A 152 -15.05 -3.78 15.14
N VAL A 153 -14.46 -4.56 14.22
CA VAL A 153 -13.63 -5.76 14.49
C VAL A 153 -12.30 -5.70 13.73
N PRO A 154 -11.27 -6.46 14.12
CA PRO A 154 -10.00 -6.50 13.38
C PRO A 154 -10.20 -6.96 11.93
N ILE A 155 -9.63 -6.22 10.99
CA ILE A 155 -9.63 -6.50 9.55
C ILE A 155 -8.22 -6.34 8.98
N VAL A 156 -8.01 -6.82 7.75
CA VAL A 156 -6.87 -6.43 6.91
C VAL A 156 -7.40 -5.72 5.65
N ALA A 157 -6.66 -4.75 5.14
CA ALA A 157 -7.06 -3.99 3.96
C ALA A 157 -5.89 -3.64 3.03
N SER A 158 -6.19 -3.44 1.75
CA SER A 158 -5.29 -2.88 0.73
C SER A 158 -6.13 -2.23 -0.37
N ALA A 159 -5.65 -1.14 -0.96
CA ALA A 159 -6.32 -0.48 -2.07
C ALA A 159 -5.68 -0.91 -3.39
N ARG A 160 -6.50 -1.10 -4.43
CA ARG A 160 -6.04 -1.28 -5.79
C ARG A 160 -6.47 -0.08 -6.61
N THR A 161 -5.56 0.47 -7.39
CA THR A 161 -5.86 1.51 -8.38
C THR A 161 -5.30 1.09 -9.74
N SER A 162 -5.80 1.70 -10.81
CA SER A 162 -5.33 1.48 -12.17
C SER A 162 -4.82 2.78 -12.77
N VAL A 163 -3.93 2.68 -13.75
CA VAL A 163 -3.45 3.82 -14.53
C VAL A 163 -3.50 3.49 -16.01
N ILE A 164 -3.99 4.43 -16.82
CA ILE A 164 -4.06 4.32 -18.28
C ILE A 164 -3.20 5.43 -18.89
N GLY A 165 -2.18 5.02 -19.64
CA GLY A 165 -1.38 5.87 -20.51
C GLY A 165 -1.86 5.79 -21.96
N ALA A 166 -1.12 6.41 -22.90
CA ALA A 166 -1.52 6.42 -24.30
C ALA A 166 -1.46 5.03 -24.96
N LYS A 167 -0.51 4.18 -24.54
CA LYS A 167 -0.27 2.83 -25.09
C LYS A 167 -0.20 1.73 -24.04
N THR A 168 -0.14 2.11 -22.77
CA THR A 168 0.11 1.22 -21.65
C THR A 168 -1.00 1.36 -20.61
N ARG A 169 -1.23 0.28 -19.87
CA ARG A 169 -2.12 0.25 -18.73
C ARG A 169 -1.50 -0.64 -17.66
N ASP A 170 -1.65 -0.24 -16.42
CA ASP A 170 -1.17 -1.00 -15.27
C ASP A 170 -2.12 -0.84 -14.08
N PHE A 171 -1.85 -1.61 -13.02
CA PHE A 171 -2.51 -1.47 -11.74
C PHE A 171 -1.50 -1.58 -10.59
N THR A 172 -1.87 -1.05 -9.43
CA THR A 172 -1.00 -1.02 -8.24
C THR A 172 -1.79 -1.37 -7.01
N TRP A 173 -1.13 -2.09 -6.10
CA TRP A 173 -1.63 -2.34 -4.75
C TRP A 173 -0.96 -1.39 -3.75
N PHE A 174 -1.76 -0.78 -2.89
CA PHE A 174 -1.35 0.04 -1.75
C PHE A 174 -1.75 -0.68 -0.48
N ALA A 175 -0.77 -1.29 0.19
CA ALA A 175 -1.01 -2.07 1.40
C ALA A 175 -1.19 -1.17 2.63
N SER A 176 -1.89 -1.68 3.65
CA SER A 176 -1.88 -1.02 4.96
C SER A 176 -0.46 -1.01 5.50
N ALA A 177 0.04 0.16 5.86
CA ALA A 177 1.36 0.31 6.46
C ALA A 177 1.32 -0.07 7.95
N ARG A 178 2.51 -0.28 8.52
CA ARG A 178 2.70 -0.41 9.97
C ARG A 178 3.22 0.91 10.54
N PRO A 179 2.96 1.21 11.83
CA PRO A 179 3.56 2.35 12.48
C PRO A 179 5.09 2.32 12.36
N LEU A 180 5.67 3.42 11.93
CA LEU A 180 7.10 3.60 11.79
C LEU A 180 7.74 3.83 13.16
N GLN A 181 9.02 3.47 13.26
CA GLN A 181 9.86 3.83 14.40
C GLN A 181 10.30 5.29 14.31
N LYS A 182 10.87 5.83 15.41
CA LYS A 182 11.38 7.22 15.45
C LYS A 182 12.36 7.55 14.33
N GLY A 183 13.08 6.55 13.82
CA GLY A 183 13.86 6.68 12.59
C GLY A 183 13.95 5.37 11.83
N LEU A 184 14.20 5.48 10.53
CA LEU A 184 14.38 4.35 9.63
C LEU A 184 15.32 4.70 8.47
N LEU A 185 15.79 3.67 7.77
CA LEU A 185 16.38 3.78 6.44
C LEU A 185 15.36 3.35 5.40
N ALA A 186 15.10 4.20 4.42
CA ALA A 186 14.26 3.92 3.26
C ALA A 186 15.15 3.74 2.03
N ALA A 187 14.95 2.64 1.30
CA ALA A 187 15.60 2.41 0.01
C ALA A 187 14.59 2.64 -1.11
N VAL A 188 14.92 3.52 -2.05
CA VAL A 188 14.09 3.85 -3.21
C VAL A 188 14.77 3.26 -4.45
N PRO A 189 14.22 2.21 -5.05
CA PRO A 189 14.75 1.66 -6.30
C PRO A 189 14.65 2.65 -7.46
N SER A 190 15.44 2.41 -8.51
CA SER A 190 15.27 3.07 -9.81
C SER A 190 14.05 2.49 -10.55
N GLY A 191 13.55 3.20 -11.57
CA GLY A 191 12.50 2.67 -12.46
C GLY A 191 11.26 3.54 -12.64
N GLY A 192 11.18 4.70 -11.97
CA GLY A 192 10.07 5.64 -12.15
C GLY A 192 10.21 6.90 -11.29
N SER A 193 9.24 7.81 -11.41
CA SER A 193 9.16 8.97 -10.51
C SER A 193 8.65 8.53 -9.15
N ALA A 194 9.54 8.51 -8.16
CA ALA A 194 9.24 8.07 -6.81
C ALA A 194 8.72 9.20 -5.93
N THR A 195 7.69 8.91 -5.14
CA THR A 195 7.14 9.80 -4.12
C THR A 195 7.07 9.04 -2.79
N MET A 196 7.67 9.59 -1.75
CA MET A 196 7.44 9.13 -0.37
C MET A 196 6.16 9.75 0.16
N HIS A 197 5.38 8.96 0.89
CA HIS A 197 4.15 9.36 1.54
C HIS A 197 4.28 9.11 3.03
N PHE A 198 3.84 10.07 3.83
CA PHE A 198 3.78 9.95 5.29
C PHE A 198 2.40 10.38 5.77
N ALA A 199 1.72 9.48 6.46
CA ALA A 199 0.40 9.68 7.04
C ALA A 199 0.49 9.75 8.57
N ASN A 200 -0.22 10.70 9.15
CA ASN A 200 -0.28 10.96 10.59
C ASN A 200 -1.71 10.76 11.08
N PRO A 201 -2.01 9.66 11.79
CA PRO A 201 -3.32 9.48 12.41
C PRO A 201 -3.47 10.22 13.75
N GLY A 202 -2.45 10.94 14.20
CA GLY A 202 -2.47 11.67 15.46
C GLY A 202 -3.08 13.06 15.31
N GLU A 203 -3.51 13.62 16.45
CA GLU A 203 -4.17 14.92 16.56
C GLU A 203 -3.20 16.13 16.56
N LYS A 204 -1.90 15.88 16.36
CA LYS A 204 -0.87 16.93 16.38
C LYS A 204 0.04 16.80 15.18
N ASP A 205 0.40 17.96 14.62
CA ASP A 205 1.42 18.05 13.59
C ASP A 205 2.73 17.42 14.06
N GLN A 206 3.38 16.69 13.15
CA GLN A 206 4.63 16.01 13.44
C GLN A 206 5.71 16.40 12.43
N ALA A 207 6.83 16.90 12.94
CA ALA A 207 7.98 17.23 12.12
C ALA A 207 8.82 15.99 11.81
N ILE A 208 9.14 15.78 10.54
CA ILE A 208 10.08 14.75 10.08
C ILE A 208 11.22 15.37 9.28
N THR A 209 12.33 14.65 9.23
CA THR A 209 13.47 15.00 8.38
C THR A 209 13.85 13.79 7.52
N VAL A 210 13.98 14.02 6.22
CA VAL A 210 14.47 13.04 5.24
C VAL A 210 15.81 13.52 4.69
N VAL A 211 16.84 12.68 4.78
CA VAL A 211 18.22 13.00 4.34
C VAL A 211 18.72 11.89 3.42
N GLY A 212 19.23 12.25 2.24
CA GLY A 212 19.91 11.27 1.37
C GLY A 212 21.22 10.79 2.01
N VAL A 213 21.45 9.48 2.04
CA VAL A 213 22.60 8.87 2.73
C VAL A 213 23.91 9.08 1.96
N THR A 214 23.87 9.15 0.63
CA THR A 214 25.05 9.37 -0.21
C THR A 214 25.27 10.84 -0.52
N GLY A 215 26.52 11.31 -0.42
CA GLY A 215 26.98 12.59 -0.94
C GLY A 215 26.55 13.84 -0.16
N GLY A 216 26.33 13.75 1.16
CA GLY A 216 25.84 14.89 1.96
C GLY A 216 24.41 15.28 1.57
N GLY A 217 23.59 14.28 1.26
CA GLY A 217 22.33 14.42 0.53
C GLY A 217 21.38 15.49 1.10
N LYS A 218 20.67 16.15 0.19
CA LYS A 218 19.71 17.22 0.47
C LYS A 218 18.80 16.83 1.63
N GLN A 219 18.85 17.64 2.69
CA GLN A 219 17.92 17.53 3.81
C GLN A 219 16.57 18.14 3.43
N SER A 220 15.50 17.37 3.62
CA SER A 220 14.13 17.82 3.48
C SER A 220 13.45 17.76 4.84
N LYS A 221 13.06 18.92 5.38
CA LYS A 221 12.24 19.03 6.59
C LYS A 221 10.78 19.13 6.16
N LEU A 222 9.92 18.31 6.74
CA LEU A 222 8.49 18.26 6.42
C LEU A 222 7.69 18.32 7.71
N THR A 223 6.53 18.96 7.65
CA THR A 223 5.50 18.87 8.69
C THR A 223 4.41 17.95 8.16
N VAL A 224 4.16 16.86 8.87
CA VAL A 224 3.02 15.98 8.60
C VAL A 224 1.86 16.50 9.44
N PRO A 225 0.80 17.06 8.82
CA PRO A 225 -0.31 17.65 9.56
C PRO A 225 -1.03 16.60 10.41
N ALA A 226 -1.66 17.02 11.50
CA ALA A 226 -2.60 16.20 12.26
C ALA A 226 -3.67 15.59 11.34
N GLU A 227 -3.99 14.31 11.54
CA GLU A 227 -5.01 13.56 10.79
C GLU A 227 -4.86 13.63 9.25
N GLY A 228 -3.66 13.94 8.76
CA GLY A 228 -3.40 14.15 7.35
C GLY A 228 -2.13 13.46 6.88
N GLY A 229 -1.67 13.84 5.69
CA GLY A 229 -0.45 13.31 5.11
C GLY A 229 0.37 14.37 4.41
N VAL A 230 1.62 14.02 4.11
CA VAL A 230 2.53 14.82 3.30
C VAL A 230 3.25 13.92 2.30
N THR A 231 3.61 14.50 1.16
CA THR A 231 4.38 13.81 0.11
C THR A 231 5.75 14.45 -0.09
N LEU A 232 6.73 13.63 -0.51
CA LEU A 232 8.06 14.09 -0.90
C LEU A 232 8.52 13.34 -2.15
N LYS A 233 8.70 14.08 -3.25
CA LYS A 233 9.35 13.53 -4.45
C LYS A 233 10.82 13.27 -4.16
N VAL A 234 11.28 12.07 -4.51
CA VAL A 234 12.63 11.59 -4.25
C VAL A 234 13.22 10.93 -5.49
N ALA A 235 14.55 10.92 -5.58
CA ALA A 235 15.25 10.15 -6.59
C ALA A 235 15.47 8.72 -6.09
N ALA A 236 15.96 7.84 -6.96
CA ALA A 236 16.46 6.54 -6.53
C ALA A 236 17.66 6.73 -5.58
N GLY A 237 17.71 5.92 -4.52
CA GLY A 237 18.78 5.99 -3.52
C GLY A 237 18.31 5.62 -2.12
N SER A 238 19.20 5.79 -1.15
CA SER A 238 18.94 5.49 0.27
C SER A 238 18.72 6.79 1.05
N TYR A 239 17.71 6.78 1.90
CA TYR A 239 17.30 7.93 2.70
C TYR A 239 17.21 7.57 4.18
N ARG A 240 17.74 8.43 5.04
CA ARG A 240 17.50 8.38 6.48
C ARG A 240 16.30 9.25 6.81
N VAL A 241 15.30 8.67 7.43
CA VAL A 241 14.11 9.38 7.93
C VAL A 241 14.18 9.43 9.46
N THR A 242 14.01 10.62 10.04
CA THR A 242 13.97 10.83 11.49
C THR A 242 12.72 11.61 11.90
N GLY A 243 12.28 11.41 13.13
CA GLY A 243 11.04 11.99 13.65
C GLY A 243 9.78 11.25 13.21
N ALA A 244 9.88 10.09 12.57
CA ALA A 244 8.74 9.39 11.96
C ALA A 244 7.97 8.46 12.91
N GLY A 245 8.22 8.52 14.21
CA GLY A 245 7.60 7.60 15.18
C GLY A 245 6.07 7.65 15.12
N ALA A 246 5.42 6.49 15.04
CA ALA A 246 3.96 6.33 14.92
C ALA A 246 3.31 6.85 13.63
N LEU A 247 4.08 7.43 12.70
CA LEU A 247 3.59 7.71 11.35
C LEU A 247 3.49 6.44 10.53
N TYR A 248 2.77 6.50 9.42
CA TYR A 248 2.62 5.41 8.46
C TYR A 248 3.22 5.88 7.15
N GLY A 249 4.04 5.05 6.49
CA GLY A 249 4.75 5.48 5.29
C GLY A 249 4.74 4.48 4.15
N SER A 250 4.79 5.01 2.93
CA SER A 250 4.94 4.24 1.70
C SER A 250 5.77 5.00 0.68
N VAL A 251 6.13 4.31 -0.40
CA VAL A 251 6.70 4.88 -1.61
C VAL A 251 5.81 4.45 -2.76
N SER A 252 5.36 5.41 -3.57
CA SER A 252 4.73 5.14 -4.86
C SER A 252 5.67 5.50 -6.00
N PHE A 253 5.49 4.81 -7.13
CA PHE A 253 6.11 5.11 -8.41
C PHE A 253 5.03 5.42 -9.42
N SER A 254 5.31 6.41 -10.26
CA SER A 254 4.48 6.73 -11.41
C SER A 254 5.33 6.92 -12.66
N ALA A 255 4.77 6.49 -13.79
CA ALA A 255 5.22 6.75 -15.14
C ALA A 255 4.01 6.68 -16.09
N GLU A 256 4.19 6.96 -17.37
CA GLU A 256 3.09 6.88 -18.35
C GLU A 256 2.48 5.46 -18.40
N GLY A 257 1.22 5.35 -17.94
CA GLY A 257 0.48 4.08 -17.89
C GLY A 257 1.16 2.98 -17.07
N ARG A 258 1.98 3.35 -16.07
CA ARG A 258 2.67 2.44 -15.15
C ARG A 258 2.68 3.01 -13.74
N ALA A 259 2.45 2.17 -12.75
CA ALA A 259 2.50 2.55 -11.35
C ALA A 259 2.96 1.35 -10.51
N SER A 260 3.52 1.62 -9.33
CA SER A 260 3.78 0.59 -8.32
C SER A 260 3.90 1.24 -6.95
N SER A 261 3.78 0.47 -5.87
CA SER A 261 3.97 1.00 -4.52
C SER A 261 4.51 -0.05 -3.55
N PHE A 262 5.15 0.40 -2.48
CA PHE A 262 5.46 -0.43 -1.34
C PHE A 262 5.43 0.36 -0.03
N THR A 263 5.11 -0.29 1.08
CA THR A 263 5.12 0.35 2.40
C THR A 263 6.55 0.48 2.92
N LEU A 264 6.86 1.60 3.57
CA LEU A 264 8.06 1.72 4.39
C LEU A 264 7.91 0.81 5.61
N ALA A 265 8.84 -0.14 5.76
CA ALA A 265 8.82 -1.07 6.88
C ALA A 265 9.70 -0.54 8.02
N PRO A 266 9.25 -0.64 9.29
CA PRO A 266 10.15 -0.47 10.40
C PRO A 266 11.23 -1.57 10.37
N PRO A 267 12.45 -1.32 10.86
CA PRO A 267 13.43 -2.37 11.12
C PRO A 267 12.78 -3.48 11.96
N GLY A 268 13.03 -4.75 11.60
CA GLY A 268 12.49 -5.89 12.34
C GLY A 268 12.93 -5.89 13.80
N ALA A 269 12.25 -6.64 14.67
CA ALA A 269 12.56 -6.69 16.11
C ALA A 269 14.00 -7.13 16.44
N LEU A 270 14.67 -7.80 15.49
CA LEU A 270 16.08 -8.22 15.59
C LEU A 270 17.09 -7.18 15.08
N ALA A 271 16.63 -6.06 14.52
CA ALA A 271 17.49 -4.97 14.09
C ALA A 271 17.93 -4.14 15.30
N ALA A 272 18.79 -4.72 16.14
CA ALA A 272 19.47 -3.97 17.20
C ALA A 272 20.54 -3.05 16.58
N PRO A 273 20.72 -1.81 17.09
CA PRO A 273 21.85 -0.99 16.72
C PRO A 273 23.16 -1.74 17.01
N ILE A 274 24.05 -1.82 16.02
CA ILE A 274 25.41 -2.31 16.23
C ILE A 274 26.25 -1.11 16.67
N THR A 275 26.70 -1.11 17.92
CA THR A 275 27.67 -0.12 18.40
C THR A 275 29.05 -0.47 17.82
N VAL A 276 29.52 0.35 16.89
CA VAL A 276 30.88 0.22 16.33
C VAL A 276 31.80 1.09 17.18
N TYR A 277 32.79 0.46 17.80
CA TYR A 277 33.91 1.18 18.42
C TYR A 277 35.00 1.34 17.35
N PRO A 278 35.42 2.58 17.02
CA PRO A 278 36.61 2.76 16.21
C PRO A 278 37.84 2.29 17.01
N ASN A 279 38.75 1.60 16.33
CA ASN A 279 40.09 1.31 16.85
C ASN A 279 40.95 2.58 16.84
#